data_AF-A0A2D8VFS6-F1
#
_entry.id   AF-A0A2D8VFS6-F1
#
_cell.length_a   1.000
_cell.length_b   1.000
_cell.length_c   1.000
_cell.angle_alpha   90.00
_cell.angle_beta   90.00
_cell.angle_gamma   90.00
#
_symmetry.space_group_name_H-M   'P 1'
#
loop_
_entity.id
_entity.type
_entity.pdbx_description
1 polymer ?
#
loop_
_entity_poly.entity_id
_entity_poly.type
_entity_poly.pdbx_seq_one_letter_code
_entity_poly.pdbx_strand_id
1 'polypeptide(L)'
;MNEFKELLGLLEQFRDERDWGQFHDSKNLALALSIEAAELNELFLWKKEDEAEQVDRAKLREELADVFAYAIMLAGRHGLEVSDIVKEKIAKNAAKYPVEKSKGSAAKYDDLS
;
A
#
# COMPACT_ATOMS: atom_id res chain seq x y z
N MET A 1 18.35 -7.97 -8.75
CA MET A 1 17.26 -7.06 -9.17
C MET A 1 16.39 -6.85 -7.93
N ASN A 2 15.89 -5.63 -7.68
CA ASN A 2 14.99 -5.39 -6.54
C ASN A 2 13.66 -6.13 -6.78
N GLU A 3 13.09 -6.81 -5.79
CA GLU A 3 11.82 -7.55 -5.90
C GLU A 3 10.68 -6.67 -6.43
N PHE A 4 10.61 -5.41 -5.98
CA PHE A 4 9.63 -4.44 -6.50
C PHE A 4 9.83 -4.10 -7.98
N LYS A 5 11.08 -4.13 -8.49
CA LYS A 5 11.36 -3.91 -9.91
C LYS A 5 10.92 -5.09 -10.76
N GLU A 6 11.09 -6.30 -10.23
CA GLU A 6 10.59 -7.51 -10.88
C GLU A 6 9.06 -7.47 -10.99
N LEU A 7 8.38 -7.17 -9.89
CA LEU A 7 6.92 -7.02 -9.87
C LEU A 7 6.44 -5.90 -10.81
N LEU A 8 7.09 -4.73 -10.79
CA LEU A 8 6.78 -3.64 -11.71
C LEU A 8 6.90 -4.11 -13.17
N GLY A 9 7.98 -4.80 -13.52
CA GLY A 9 8.17 -5.33 -14.87
C GLY A 9 7.06 -6.29 -15.31
N LEU A 10 6.63 -7.20 -14.42
CA LEU A 10 5.51 -8.12 -14.68
C LEU A 10 4.18 -7.38 -14.86
N LEU A 11 3.91 -6.37 -14.01
CA LEU A 11 2.69 -5.56 -14.07
C LEU A 11 2.64 -4.72 -15.36
N GLU A 12 3.77 -4.13 -15.76
CA GLU A 12 3.87 -3.36 -16.99
C GLU A 12 3.74 -4.25 -18.23
N GLN A 13 4.37 -5.43 -18.23
CA GLN A 13 4.17 -6.41 -19.29
C GLN A 13 2.69 -6.80 -19.41
N PHE A 14 2.03 -7.14 -18.31
CA PHE A 14 0.61 -7.50 -18.30
C PHE A 14 -0.29 -6.37 -18.84
N ARG A 15 0.00 -5.13 -18.43
CA ARG A 15 -0.67 -3.91 -18.91
C ARG A 15 -0.48 -3.73 -20.42
N ASP A 16 0.75 -3.85 -20.89
CA ASP A 16 1.12 -3.52 -22.28
C ASP A 16 0.64 -4.60 -23.27
N GLU A 17 0.62 -5.87 -22.86
CA GLU A 17 -0.02 -6.96 -23.63
C GLU A 17 -1.51 -6.68 -23.94
N ARG A 18 -2.15 -5.81 -23.16
CA ARG A 18 -3.57 -5.42 -23.31
C ARG A 18 -3.76 -4.01 -23.85
N ASP A 19 -2.67 -3.32 -24.21
CA ASP A 19 -2.68 -1.91 -24.62
C ASP A 19 -3.32 -0.98 -23.56
N TRP A 20 -3.23 -1.35 -22.29
CA TRP A 20 -3.83 -0.58 -21.18
C TRP A 20 -2.97 0.57 -20.70
N GLY A 21 -1.75 0.72 -21.25
CA GLY A 21 -0.85 1.85 -20.96
C GLY A 21 -1.52 3.21 -21.12
N GLN A 22 -2.46 3.34 -22.07
CA GLN A 22 -3.24 4.56 -22.32
C GLN A 22 -4.18 4.96 -21.18
N PHE A 23 -4.60 4.00 -20.34
CA PHE A 23 -5.50 4.25 -19.22
C PHE A 23 -4.75 4.42 -17.88
N HIS A 24 -3.49 3.99 -17.80
CA HIS A 24 -2.69 4.00 -16.57
C HIS A 24 -1.93 5.32 -16.39
N ASP A 25 -2.65 6.45 -16.49
CA ASP A 25 -2.13 7.76 -16.06
C ASP A 25 -2.05 7.87 -14.53
N SER A 26 -1.33 8.86 -14.00
CA SER A 26 -1.11 9.00 -12.54
C SER A 26 -2.42 9.19 -11.77
N LYS A 27 -3.41 9.87 -12.36
CA LYS A 27 -4.72 10.10 -11.72
C LYS A 27 -5.51 8.80 -11.65
N ASN A 28 -5.55 8.04 -12.74
CA ASN A 28 -6.28 6.78 -12.80
C ASN A 28 -5.64 5.70 -11.94
N LEU A 29 -4.30 5.61 -11.91
CA LEU A 29 -3.59 4.70 -11.00
C LEU A 29 -3.84 5.03 -9.52
N ALA A 30 -3.82 6.32 -9.16
CA ALA A 30 -4.14 6.75 -7.80
C ALA A 30 -5.61 6.48 -7.43
N LEU A 31 -6.53 6.65 -8.39
CA LEU A 31 -7.94 6.34 -8.19
C LEU A 31 -8.16 4.82 -8.03
N ALA A 32 -7.56 4.01 -8.90
CA ALA A 32 -7.62 2.54 -8.80
C ALA A 32 -7.10 2.07 -7.44
N LEU A 33 -5.92 2.55 -7.00
CA LEU A 33 -5.39 2.27 -5.67
C LEU A 33 -6.40 2.61 -4.55
N SER A 34 -7.11 3.73 -4.66
CA SER A 34 -8.13 4.10 -3.67
C SER A 34 -9.35 3.20 -3.70
N ILE A 35 -9.71 2.65 -4.87
CA ILE A 35 -10.83 1.71 -5.03
C ILE A 35 -10.44 0.38 -4.40
N GLU A 36 -9.28 -0.18 -4.72
CA GLU A 36 -8.84 -1.47 -4.14
C GLU A 36 -8.65 -1.36 -2.62
N ALA A 37 -8.21 -0.20 -2.12
CA ALA A 37 -8.16 0.04 -0.68
C ALA A 37 -9.56 0.05 -0.04
N ALA A 38 -10.59 0.47 -0.78
CA ALA A 38 -11.97 0.39 -0.32
C ALA A 38 -12.50 -1.05 -0.36
N GLU A 39 -12.21 -1.83 -1.41
CA GLU A 39 -12.56 -3.25 -1.51
C GLU A 39 -11.92 -4.06 -0.37
N LEU A 40 -10.64 -3.80 -0.08
CA LEU A 40 -9.96 -4.33 1.10
C LEU A 40 -10.71 -4.00 2.41
N ASN A 41 -11.18 -2.76 2.56
CA ASN A 41 -11.92 -2.34 3.76
C ASN A 41 -13.27 -3.07 3.90
N GLU A 42 -13.93 -3.44 2.80
CA GLU A 42 -15.21 -4.14 2.83
C GLU A 42 -15.11 -5.51 3.53
N LEU A 43 -13.93 -6.15 3.50
CA LEU A 43 -13.70 -7.41 4.23
C LEU A 43 -13.87 -7.25 5.75
N PHE A 44 -13.54 -6.08 6.27
CA PHE A 44 -13.55 -5.76 7.69
C PHE A 44 -14.77 -4.93 8.12
N LEU A 45 -15.53 -4.40 7.16
CA LEU A 45 -16.71 -3.60 7.42
C LEU A 45 -17.74 -4.40 8.24
N TRP A 46 -18.24 -3.78 9.31
CA TRP A 46 -19.19 -4.38 10.27
C TRP A 46 -18.68 -5.54 11.13
N LYS A 47 -17.40 -5.92 11.01
CA LYS A 47 -16.79 -6.96 11.86
C LYS A 47 -16.48 -6.43 13.25
N LYS A 48 -16.72 -7.27 14.26
CA LYS A 48 -16.17 -7.06 15.61
C LYS A 48 -14.69 -7.47 15.65
N GLU A 49 -13.98 -7.08 16.71
CA GLU A 49 -12.53 -7.32 16.86
C GLU A 49 -12.14 -8.80 16.68
N ASP A 50 -12.91 -9.73 17.25
CA ASP A 50 -12.68 -11.17 17.15
C ASP A 50 -13.03 -11.74 15.76
N GLU A 51 -13.94 -11.10 15.03
CA GLU A 51 -14.35 -11.47 13.68
C GLU A 51 -13.40 -10.90 12.61
N ALA A 52 -12.76 -9.76 12.87
CA ALA A 52 -11.82 -9.11 11.96
C ALA A 52 -10.57 -9.97 11.69
N GLU A 53 -10.14 -10.76 12.67
CA GLU A 53 -9.04 -11.73 12.53
C GLU A 53 -9.45 -13.02 11.80
N GLN A 54 -10.74 -13.18 11.49
CA GLN A 54 -11.31 -14.38 10.86
C GLN A 54 -11.88 -14.10 9.46
N VAL A 55 -11.52 -12.96 8.85
CA VAL A 55 -11.91 -12.65 7.47
C VAL A 55 -11.39 -13.69 6.49
N ASP A 56 -12.05 -13.80 5.34
CA ASP A 56 -11.66 -14.74 4.28
C ASP A 56 -10.23 -14.44 3.80
N ARG A 57 -9.30 -15.36 4.10
CA ARG A 57 -7.88 -15.19 3.78
C ARG A 57 -7.60 -15.20 2.28
N ALA A 58 -8.44 -15.85 1.47
CA ALA A 58 -8.27 -15.83 0.02
C ALA A 58 -8.56 -14.43 -0.51
N LYS A 59 -9.70 -13.85 -0.13
CA LYS A 59 -10.06 -12.48 -0.49
C LYS A 59 -9.07 -11.46 0.04
N LEU A 60 -8.69 -11.56 1.32
CA LEU A 60 -7.69 -10.66 1.91
C LEU A 60 -6.38 -10.64 1.11
N ARG A 61 -5.93 -11.81 0.63
CA ARG A 61 -4.74 -11.91 -0.21
C ARG A 61 -4.93 -11.23 -1.56
N GLU A 62 -6.10 -11.38 -2.19
CA GLU A 62 -6.44 -10.76 -3.47
C GLU A 62 -6.46 -9.23 -3.34
N GLU A 63 -7.26 -8.68 -2.42
CA GLU A 63 -7.39 -7.23 -2.25
C GLU A 63 -6.07 -6.55 -1.85
N LEU A 64 -5.26 -7.20 -1.00
CA LEU A 64 -3.93 -6.69 -0.68
C LEU A 64 -3.00 -6.70 -1.90
N ALA A 65 -3.08 -7.72 -2.74
CA ALA A 65 -2.27 -7.80 -3.95
C ALA A 65 -2.63 -6.68 -4.92
N ASP A 66 -3.92 -6.35 -5.06
CA ASP A 66 -4.39 -5.28 -5.94
C ASP A 66 -3.96 -3.90 -5.42
N VAL A 67 -4.07 -3.65 -4.11
CA VAL A 67 -3.51 -2.45 -3.47
C VAL A 67 -2.01 -2.31 -3.75
N PHE A 68 -1.24 -3.39 -3.59
CA PHE A 68 0.20 -3.35 -3.89
C PHE A 68 0.47 -3.13 -5.37
N ALA A 69 -0.27 -3.78 -6.27
CA ALA A 69 -0.08 -3.65 -7.71
C ALA A 69 -0.20 -2.19 -8.15
N TYR A 70 -1.30 -1.51 -7.82
CA TYR A 70 -1.48 -0.12 -8.22
C TYR A 70 -0.52 0.84 -7.53
N ALA A 71 -0.17 0.59 -6.26
CA ALA A 71 0.85 1.39 -5.57
C ALA A 71 2.24 1.26 -6.23
N ILE A 72 2.64 0.04 -6.61
CA ILE A 72 3.91 -0.23 -7.31
C ILE A 72 3.89 0.42 -8.70
N MET A 73 2.81 0.27 -9.47
CA MET A 73 2.69 0.90 -10.79
C MET A 73 2.74 2.43 -10.70
N LEU A 74 2.09 3.02 -9.71
CA LEU A 74 2.13 4.47 -9.49
C LEU A 74 3.53 4.93 -9.10
N ALA A 75 4.22 4.22 -8.21
CA ALA A 75 5.61 4.51 -7.86
C ALA A 75 6.53 4.40 -9.09
N GLY A 76 6.40 3.33 -9.86
CA GLY A 76 7.15 3.09 -11.09
C GLY A 76 6.97 4.21 -12.11
N ARG A 77 5.72 4.66 -12.32
CA ARG A 77 5.40 5.80 -13.22
C ARG A 77 6.11 7.09 -12.81
N HIS A 78 6.38 7.28 -11.53
CA HIS A 78 7.08 8.46 -11.00
C HIS A 78 8.58 8.22 -10.74
N GLY A 79 9.13 7.08 -11.15
CA GLY A 79 10.54 6.74 -10.95
C GLY A 79 10.93 6.61 -9.47
N LEU A 80 9.97 6.26 -8.61
CA LEU A 80 10.18 6.10 -7.18
C LEU A 80 10.56 4.66 -6.85
N GLU A 81 11.70 4.49 -6.20
CA GLU A 81 12.11 3.19 -5.64
C GLU A 81 11.30 2.91 -4.37
N VAL A 82 10.35 1.97 -4.47
CA VAL A 82 9.40 1.62 -3.38
C VAL A 82 10.12 1.35 -2.06
N SER A 83 11.19 0.55 -2.10
CA SER A 83 11.96 0.22 -0.90
C SER A 83 12.59 1.45 -0.24
N ASP A 84 13.05 2.41 -1.03
CA ASP A 84 13.75 3.58 -0.52
C ASP A 84 12.77 4.59 0.09
N ILE A 85 11.65 4.88 -0.59
CA ILE A 85 10.62 5.79 -0.06
C ILE A 85 10.02 5.25 1.25
N VAL A 86 9.87 3.93 1.39
CA VAL A 86 9.38 3.30 2.62
C VAL A 86 10.41 3.39 3.74
N LYS A 87 11.69 3.08 3.47
CA LYS A 87 12.77 3.21 4.46
C LYS A 87 12.94 4.64 4.95
N GLU A 88 12.91 5.62 4.05
CA GLU A 88 12.94 7.04 4.41
C GLU A 88 11.75 7.42 5.29
N LYS A 89 10.56 6.93 4.95
CA LYS A 89 9.35 7.20 5.74
C LYS A 89 9.43 6.56 7.13
N ILE A 90 9.97 5.35 7.25
CA ILE A 90 10.23 4.68 8.53
C ILE A 90 11.20 5.51 9.38
N ALA A 91 12.32 5.96 8.82
CA ALA A 91 13.29 6.78 9.53
C ALA A 91 12.68 8.12 10.01
N LYS A 92 11.90 8.79 9.15
CA LYS A 92 11.16 10.00 9.52
C LYS A 92 10.14 9.74 10.63
N ASN A 93 9.43 8.62 10.59
CA ASN A 93 8.47 8.24 11.62
C ASN A 93 9.15 7.88 12.95
N ALA A 94 10.28 7.17 12.92
CA ALA A 94 11.05 6.85 14.12
C ALA A 94 11.58 8.11 14.84
N ALA A 95 12.02 9.12 14.08
CA ALA A 95 12.39 10.42 14.65
C ALA A 95 11.18 11.17 15.24
N LYS A 96 10.00 11.01 14.65
CA LYS A 96 8.75 11.65 15.07
C LYS A 96 8.10 10.97 16.28
N TYR A 97 8.31 9.66 16.45
CA TYR A 97 7.76 8.83 17.52
C TYR A 97 8.88 8.05 18.23
N PRO A 98 9.70 8.71 19.08
CA PRO A 98 10.77 8.03 19.81
C PRO A 98 10.22 6.94 20.74
N VAL A 99 10.91 5.80 20.84
CA VAL A 99 10.48 4.64 21.64
C VAL A 99 10.13 5.04 23.08
N GLU A 100 10.99 5.82 23.73
CA GLU A 100 10.79 6.25 25.13
C GLU A 100 9.51 7.05 25.36
N LYS A 101 8.98 7.71 24.32
CA LYS A 101 7.77 8.51 24.41
C LYS A 101 6.54 7.80 23.86
N SER A 102 6.70 6.93 22.86
CA SER A 102 5.60 6.37 22.08
C SER A 102 5.28 4.91 22.37
N LYS A 103 6.11 4.19 23.16
CA LYS A 103 5.90 2.77 23.42
C LYS A 103 4.57 2.53 24.15
N GLY A 104 3.69 1.73 23.55
CA GLY A 104 2.37 1.40 24.11
C GLY A 104 1.35 2.53 24.05
N SER A 105 1.66 3.63 23.36
CA SER A 105 0.78 4.79 23.21
C SER A 105 0.41 4.99 21.74
N ALA A 106 -0.88 5.16 21.46
CA ALA A 106 -1.40 5.57 20.15
C ALA A 106 -1.52 7.10 20.03
N ALA A 107 -1.05 7.86 21.04
CA ALA A 107 -1.09 9.32 21.03
C ALA A 107 -0.31 9.87 19.83
N LYS A 108 -0.82 10.94 19.23
CA LYS A 108 -0.09 11.64 18.17
C LYS A 108 1.16 12.26 18.77
N TYR A 109 2.18 12.46 17.93
CA TYR A 109 3.46 13.03 18.35
C TYR A 109 3.33 14.40 19.04
N ASP A 110 2.30 15.18 18.69
CA ASP A 110 1.99 16.47 19.33
C ASP A 110 1.51 16.30 20.80
N ASP A 111 1.09 15.09 21.17
CA ASP A 111 0.55 14.72 22.50
C ASP A 111 1.53 13.84 23.32
N LEU A 112 2.76 13.64 22.83
CA LEU A 112 3.79 12.85 23.52
C LEU A 112 4.58 13.72 24.52
N SER A 113 4.12 13.78 25.77
CA SER A 113 4.83 14.44 26.88
C SER A 113 6.24 13.84 27.07
#